data_AF-A0A7W0T931-F1
#
_entry.id   AF-A0A7W0T931-F1
#
_cell.length_a   1.000
_cell.length_b   1.000
_cell.length_c   1.000
_cell.angle_alpha   90.00
_cell.angle_beta   90.00
_cell.angle_gamma   90.00
#
_symmetry.space_group_name_H-M   'P 1'
#
loop_
_entity.id
_entity.type
_entity.pdbx_description
1 polymer ?
#
loop_
_entity_poly.entity_id
_entity_poly.type
_entity_poly.pdbx_seq_one_letter_code
_entity_poly.pdbx_strand_id
1 'polypeptide(L)'
;MDGRYTVTIAGRLRAGIAGRLRAGIAGVLLAGVLGCGREPAPAAPPLAGYLEGLAGASLETRTRAVQTWKLDRASWDAIVIAPYRPLHPEYERHFDMAVPILVERLATRQPIATRAHFAGDPRGTRGQAITRWALPTLAKAEVAELAGPPPVPLDAVFVAVSSQGARSWRALVGLDAIVRDEIAGLAPACGRVLDAIEPAGGRCIEAAWAVADAALQSDLPRFAQACRLAGGLCAAPGR
;
A
#
# COMPACT_ATOMS: atom_id res chain seq x y z
N MET A 1 29.77 37.71 -1.33
CA MET A 1 30.81 36.66 -1.17
C MET A 1 30.30 35.46 -1.95
N ASP A 2 30.69 35.38 -3.22
CA ASP A 2 30.15 34.43 -4.19
C ASP A 2 30.99 33.15 -4.21
N GLY A 3 30.52 32.13 -3.51
CA GLY A 3 31.12 30.80 -3.53
C GLY A 3 30.64 29.99 -4.73
N ARG A 4 31.42 30.00 -5.82
CA ARG A 4 31.25 29.07 -6.94
C ARG A 4 31.80 27.70 -6.53
N TYR A 5 30.94 26.69 -6.44
CA TYR A 5 31.37 25.30 -6.28
C TYR A 5 31.50 24.64 -7.65
N THR A 6 32.72 24.22 -7.99
CA THR A 6 33.02 23.41 -9.17
C THR A 6 32.91 21.94 -8.77
N VAL A 7 31.95 21.20 -9.31
CA VAL A 7 31.83 19.75 -9.12
C VAL A 7 32.56 19.04 -10.26
N THR A 8 33.69 18.40 -9.96
CA THR A 8 34.43 17.56 -10.90
C THR A 8 33.87 16.14 -10.85
N ILE A 9 33.13 15.73 -11.88
CA ILE A 9 32.68 14.34 -12.05
C ILE A 9 33.80 13.57 -12.76
N ALA A 10 34.56 12.77 -12.02
CA ALA A 10 35.54 11.86 -12.58
C ALA A 10 34.84 10.63 -13.18
N GLY A 11 34.70 10.61 -14.51
CA GLY A 11 34.25 9.44 -15.26
C GLY A 11 35.30 8.34 -15.24
N ARG A 12 34.90 7.12 -14.87
CA ARG A 12 35.64 5.88 -15.17
C ARG A 12 34.81 5.02 -16.12
N LEU A 13 34.97 5.25 -17.41
CA LEU A 13 34.66 4.27 -18.45
C LEU A 13 35.86 3.31 -18.54
N ARG A 14 35.69 2.08 -18.05
CA ARG A 14 36.54 0.96 -18.47
C ARG A 14 35.75 0.10 -19.45
N ALA A 15 36.05 0.33 -20.72
CA ALA A 15 35.79 -0.58 -21.81
C ALA A 15 36.56 -1.89 -21.60
N GLY A 16 35.97 -3.00 -22.01
CA GLY A 16 36.72 -4.22 -22.26
C GLY A 16 35.92 -5.49 -22.07
N ILE A 17 35.09 -5.86 -23.05
CA ILE A 17 34.84 -7.28 -23.36
C ILE A 17 34.71 -7.41 -24.89
N ALA A 18 35.85 -7.67 -25.54
CA ALA A 18 35.92 -8.24 -26.87
C ALA A 18 36.36 -9.71 -26.72
N GLY A 19 35.47 -10.64 -27.02
CA GLY A 19 35.75 -12.07 -26.94
C GLY A 19 34.74 -12.86 -27.74
N ARG A 20 35.09 -13.16 -28.99
CA ARG A 20 34.32 -14.00 -29.92
C ARG A 20 34.30 -15.45 -29.43
N LEU A 21 33.13 -16.06 -29.33
CA LEU A 21 32.99 -17.51 -29.53
C LEU A 21 31.75 -17.77 -30.40
N ARG A 22 32.03 -18.24 -31.61
CA ARG A 22 31.06 -18.78 -32.57
C ARG A 22 31.01 -20.30 -32.40
N ALA A 23 29.84 -20.83 -32.74
CA ALA A 23 29.55 -22.17 -33.21
C ALA A 23 29.23 -23.26 -32.17
N GLY A 24 28.06 -23.86 -32.38
CA GLY A 24 27.76 -25.23 -31.98
C GLY A 24 26.72 -25.34 -30.86
N ILE A 25 25.45 -25.46 -31.22
CA ILE A 25 24.55 -26.58 -30.89
C ILE A 25 23.18 -26.23 -31.51
N ALA A 26 22.99 -26.73 -32.73
CA ALA A 26 21.66 -27.02 -33.24
C ALA A 26 21.29 -28.39 -32.66
N GLY A 27 20.36 -28.43 -31.72
CA GLY A 27 20.00 -29.67 -31.05
C GLY A 27 18.90 -29.47 -30.02
N VAL A 28 17.68 -29.83 -30.43
CA VAL A 28 16.60 -30.38 -29.59
C VAL A 28 16.19 -29.55 -28.37
N LEU A 29 15.13 -28.75 -28.52
CA LEU A 29 14.21 -28.41 -27.41
C LEU A 29 12.77 -28.33 -27.95
N LEU A 30 12.31 -29.44 -28.53
CA LEU A 30 10.89 -29.71 -28.80
C LEU A 30 10.34 -30.62 -27.69
N ALA A 31 10.30 -30.11 -26.45
CA ALA A 31 9.65 -30.76 -25.32
C ALA A 31 9.40 -29.72 -24.21
N GLY A 32 8.26 -29.02 -24.29
CA GLY A 32 7.90 -28.02 -23.30
C GLY A 32 6.61 -27.26 -23.56
N VAL A 33 5.73 -27.75 -24.44
CA VAL A 33 4.34 -27.24 -24.54
C VAL A 33 3.40 -28.28 -23.94
N LEU A 34 3.74 -28.78 -22.76
CA LEU A 34 2.84 -29.57 -21.93
C LEU A 34 2.50 -28.73 -20.70
N GLY A 35 1.39 -28.00 -20.80
CA GLY A 35 0.59 -27.67 -19.63
C GLY A 35 1.00 -26.43 -18.85
N CYS A 36 0.95 -25.24 -19.47
CA CYS A 36 0.43 -24.07 -18.73
C CYS A 36 -1.10 -24.15 -18.61
N GLY A 37 -1.67 -25.35 -18.43
CA GLY A 37 -3.07 -25.59 -18.08
C GLY A 37 -3.25 -25.41 -16.58
N ARG A 38 -2.67 -24.35 -16.00
CA ARG A 38 -2.98 -23.97 -14.64
C ARG A 38 -4.38 -23.40 -14.70
N GLU A 39 -5.35 -24.24 -14.37
CA GLU A 39 -6.75 -23.84 -14.26
C GLU A 39 -6.80 -22.53 -13.46
N PRO A 40 -7.51 -21.49 -13.97
CA PRO A 40 -7.54 -20.22 -13.30
C PRO A 40 -8.00 -20.45 -11.87
N ALA A 41 -7.23 -19.96 -10.90
CA ALA A 41 -7.65 -20.05 -9.50
C ALA A 41 -9.07 -19.47 -9.39
N PRO A 42 -10.00 -20.14 -8.68
CA PRO A 42 -11.35 -19.64 -8.49
C PRO A 42 -11.32 -18.18 -8.03
N ALA A 43 -12.21 -17.37 -8.61
CA ALA A 43 -12.33 -15.96 -8.23
C ALA A 43 -12.58 -15.84 -6.73
N ALA A 44 -12.02 -14.79 -6.10
CA ALA A 44 -12.42 -14.45 -4.73
C ALA A 44 -13.94 -14.21 -4.73
N PRO A 45 -14.67 -14.59 -3.66
CA PRO A 45 -16.04 -14.16 -3.53
C PRO A 45 -16.11 -12.62 -3.56
N PRO A 46 -17.18 -12.01 -4.08
CA PRO A 46 -17.35 -10.56 -4.02
C PRO A 46 -17.18 -10.05 -2.58
N LEU A 47 -16.39 -8.99 -2.39
CA LEU A 47 -16.02 -8.53 -1.06
C LEU A 47 -17.26 -8.18 -0.21
N ALA A 48 -18.25 -7.51 -0.79
CA ALA A 48 -19.50 -7.16 -0.08
C ALA A 48 -20.17 -8.40 0.53
N GLY A 49 -20.44 -9.43 -0.28
CA GLY A 49 -21.08 -10.66 0.20
C GLY A 49 -20.23 -11.41 1.24
N TYR A 50 -18.91 -11.38 1.10
CA TYR A 50 -18.01 -11.93 2.12
C TYR A 50 -18.14 -11.21 3.47
N LEU A 51 -18.11 -9.86 3.45
CA LEU A 51 -18.23 -9.04 4.66
C LEU A 51 -19.63 -9.12 5.28
N GLU A 52 -20.69 -9.15 4.47
CA GLU A 52 -22.08 -9.30 4.93
C GLU A 52 -22.30 -10.65 5.63
N GLY A 53 -21.72 -11.73 5.11
CA GLY A 53 -21.73 -13.04 5.77
C GLY A 53 -21.10 -13.00 7.16
N LEU A 54 -20.03 -12.21 7.35
CA LEU A 54 -19.38 -12.03 8.66
C LEU A 54 -20.16 -11.13 9.62
N ALA A 55 -20.92 -10.16 9.09
CA ALA A 55 -21.80 -9.32 9.90
C ALA A 55 -22.92 -10.13 10.58
N GLY A 56 -23.44 -11.15 9.89
CA GLY A 56 -24.42 -12.10 10.43
C GLY A 56 -23.84 -13.15 11.39
N ALA A 57 -22.52 -13.37 11.39
CA ALA A 57 -21.87 -14.41 12.16
C ALA A 57 -21.76 -14.10 13.67
N SER A 58 -21.44 -15.13 14.46
CA SER A 58 -21.11 -14.99 15.89
C SER A 58 -19.84 -14.16 16.10
N LEU A 59 -19.68 -13.59 17.31
CA LEU A 59 -18.48 -12.84 17.69
C LEU A 59 -17.21 -13.66 17.46
N GLU A 60 -17.18 -14.92 17.91
CA GLU A 60 -16.03 -15.81 17.76
C GLU A 60 -15.67 -16.04 16.28
N THR A 61 -16.66 -16.36 15.44
CA THR A 61 -16.45 -16.58 14.00
C THR A 61 -15.94 -15.32 13.33
N ARG A 62 -16.49 -14.16 13.68
CA ARG A 62 -16.06 -12.89 13.12
C ARG A 62 -14.64 -12.52 13.54
N THR A 63 -14.30 -12.67 14.82
CA THR A 63 -12.94 -12.45 15.32
C THR A 63 -11.93 -13.34 14.61
N ARG A 64 -12.23 -14.64 14.50
CA ARG A 64 -11.37 -15.59 13.77
C ARG A 64 -11.21 -15.17 12.31
N ALA A 65 -12.30 -14.80 11.63
CA ALA A 65 -12.24 -14.36 10.24
C ALA A 65 -11.40 -13.09 10.06
N VAL A 66 -11.62 -12.06 10.87
CA VAL A 66 -10.87 -10.79 10.80
C VAL A 66 -9.37 -11.02 11.09
N GLN A 67 -9.03 -11.89 12.04
CA GLN A 67 -7.63 -12.26 12.30
C GLN A 67 -6.95 -12.88 11.06
N THR A 68 -7.70 -13.65 10.25
CA THR A 68 -7.15 -14.21 9.01
C THR A 68 -6.93 -13.15 7.93
N TRP A 69 -7.45 -11.93 8.04
CA TRP A 69 -7.21 -10.91 7.02
C TRP A 69 -5.79 -10.35 7.07
N LYS A 70 -5.05 -10.57 8.16
CA LYS A 70 -3.65 -10.16 8.27
C LYS A 70 -2.81 -10.77 7.14
N LEU A 71 -2.02 -9.95 6.48
CA LEU A 71 -1.05 -10.41 5.49
C LEU A 71 0.12 -11.08 6.20
N ASP A 72 0.35 -12.35 5.88
CA ASP A 72 1.61 -12.99 6.22
C ASP A 72 2.79 -12.33 5.49
N ARG A 73 4.00 -12.60 5.96
CA ARG A 73 5.22 -11.98 5.43
C ARG A 73 5.40 -12.20 3.92
N ALA A 74 5.13 -13.40 3.43
CA ALA A 74 5.31 -13.74 2.03
C ALA A 74 4.33 -12.97 1.12
N SER A 75 3.06 -12.89 1.53
CA SER A 75 2.02 -12.13 0.83
C SER A 75 2.31 -10.64 0.88
N TRP A 76 2.80 -10.14 2.02
CA TRP A 76 3.23 -8.75 2.19
C TRP A 76 4.35 -8.39 1.20
N ASP A 77 5.44 -9.16 1.15
CA ASP A 77 6.56 -8.88 0.25
C ASP A 77 6.16 -8.94 -1.24
N ALA A 78 5.19 -9.80 -1.58
CA ALA A 78 4.67 -9.92 -2.93
C ALA A 78 3.74 -8.76 -3.36
N ILE A 79 2.98 -8.19 -2.41
CA ILE A 79 1.93 -7.20 -2.70
C ILE A 79 2.40 -5.78 -2.45
N VAL A 80 3.21 -5.56 -1.41
CA VAL A 80 3.64 -4.24 -0.96
C VAL A 80 4.90 -3.80 -1.71
N ILE A 81 4.93 -2.54 -2.14
CA ILE A 81 6.08 -1.98 -2.86
C ILE A 81 7.31 -1.83 -1.95
N ALA A 82 8.50 -1.85 -2.54
CA ALA A 82 9.76 -1.98 -1.81
C ALA A 82 9.95 -0.98 -0.64
N PRO A 83 9.66 0.34 -0.75
CA PRO A 83 9.84 1.27 0.37
C PRO A 83 9.00 0.93 1.60
N TYR A 84 7.84 0.30 1.43
CA TYR A 84 6.93 -0.04 2.52
C TYR A 84 7.18 -1.43 3.10
N ARG A 85 7.94 -2.30 2.42
CA ARG A 85 8.17 -3.68 2.87
C ARG A 85 8.77 -3.80 4.28
N PRO A 86 9.72 -2.93 4.70
CA PRO A 86 10.26 -2.98 6.05
C PRO A 86 9.22 -2.79 7.15
N LEU A 87 8.08 -2.14 6.87
CA LEU A 87 7.03 -1.83 7.85
C LEU A 87 6.16 -3.05 8.25
N HIS A 88 6.50 -4.26 7.81
CA HIS A 88 5.71 -5.47 8.11
C HIS A 88 5.55 -5.72 9.63
N PRO A 89 6.60 -5.66 10.47
CA PRO A 89 6.44 -5.87 11.90
C PRO A 89 5.52 -4.85 12.58
N GLU A 90 5.60 -3.58 12.18
CA GLU A 90 4.73 -2.50 12.64
C GLU A 90 3.29 -2.74 12.18
N TYR A 91 3.12 -3.13 10.91
CA TYR A 91 1.83 -3.50 10.36
C TYR A 91 1.16 -4.62 11.16
N GLU A 92 1.88 -5.68 11.52
CA GLU A 92 1.28 -6.78 12.30
C GLU A 92 0.75 -6.28 13.65
N ARG A 93 1.51 -5.42 14.34
CA ARG A 93 1.08 -4.82 15.62
C ARG A 93 -0.16 -3.94 15.45
N HIS A 94 -0.14 -3.05 14.45
CA HIS A 94 -1.28 -2.17 14.18
C HIS A 94 -2.52 -2.94 13.71
N PHE A 95 -2.33 -4.01 12.94
CA PHE A 95 -3.40 -4.89 12.53
C PHE A 95 -4.06 -5.55 13.74
N ASP A 96 -3.26 -6.13 14.64
CA ASP A 96 -3.79 -6.80 15.83
C ASP A 96 -4.55 -5.82 16.75
N MET A 97 -4.08 -4.57 16.86
CA MET A 97 -4.81 -3.50 17.58
C MET A 97 -6.12 -3.11 16.89
N ALA A 98 -6.22 -3.23 15.57
CA ALA A 98 -7.42 -2.88 14.82
C ALA A 98 -8.48 -3.99 14.82
N VAL A 99 -8.12 -5.24 15.13
CA VAL A 99 -9.04 -6.39 15.12
C VAL A 99 -10.33 -6.13 15.92
N PRO A 100 -10.28 -5.68 17.19
CA PRO A 100 -11.50 -5.44 17.97
C PRO A 100 -12.43 -4.42 17.31
N ILE A 101 -11.87 -3.32 16.80
CA ILE A 101 -12.62 -2.24 16.15
C ILE A 101 -13.31 -2.76 14.87
N LEU A 102 -12.61 -3.54 14.05
CA LEU A 102 -13.17 -4.12 12.84
C LEU A 102 -14.29 -5.13 13.15
N VAL A 103 -14.09 -5.95 14.18
CA VAL A 103 -15.09 -6.93 14.65
C VAL A 103 -16.36 -6.24 15.16
N GLU A 104 -16.22 -5.13 15.90
CA GLU A 104 -17.33 -4.31 16.39
C GLU A 104 -18.06 -3.59 15.25
N ARG A 105 -17.33 -2.96 14.31
CA ARG A 105 -17.92 -2.29 13.15
C ARG A 105 -18.80 -3.23 12.34
N LEU A 106 -18.30 -4.44 12.07
CA LEU A 106 -19.06 -5.49 11.38
C LEU A 106 -20.25 -6.03 12.20
N ALA A 107 -20.29 -5.83 13.53
CA ALA A 107 -21.42 -6.24 14.38
C ALA A 107 -22.70 -5.46 14.11
N THR A 108 -22.59 -4.26 13.53
CA THR A 108 -23.70 -3.33 13.31
C THR A 108 -24.75 -3.86 12.33
N ARG A 109 -24.40 -4.87 11.51
CA ARG A 109 -25.27 -5.45 10.46
C ARG A 109 -25.82 -4.41 9.48
N GLN A 110 -25.17 -3.26 9.38
CA GLN A 110 -25.48 -2.29 8.33
C GLN A 110 -25.13 -2.92 6.97
N PRO A 111 -25.92 -2.64 5.92
CA PRO A 111 -25.56 -3.04 4.55
C PRO A 111 -24.14 -2.60 4.19
N ILE A 112 -23.39 -3.42 3.46
CA ILE A 112 -21.98 -3.16 3.15
C ILE A 112 -21.84 -2.86 1.66
N ALA A 113 -21.43 -1.63 1.35
CA ALA A 113 -21.03 -1.26 0.00
C ALA A 113 -19.52 -1.50 -0.15
N THR A 114 -19.11 -1.98 -1.33
CA THR A 114 -17.70 -2.11 -1.70
C THR A 114 -17.44 -1.40 -3.00
N ARG A 115 -16.20 -0.94 -3.19
CA ARG A 115 -15.78 -0.24 -4.40
C ARG A 115 -14.31 -0.45 -4.66
N ALA A 116 -13.93 -0.38 -5.93
CA ALA A 116 -12.53 -0.40 -6.33
C ALA A 116 -11.78 0.78 -5.69
N HIS A 117 -10.57 0.51 -5.24
CA HIS A 117 -9.67 1.49 -4.65
C HIS A 117 -8.54 1.84 -5.61
N PHE A 118 -8.33 3.14 -5.83
CA PHE A 118 -7.35 3.67 -6.77
C PHE A 118 -6.66 4.92 -6.21
N ALA A 119 -5.54 5.30 -6.80
CA ALA A 119 -4.82 6.50 -6.39
C ALA A 119 -5.63 7.75 -6.72
N GLY A 120 -5.81 8.65 -5.73
CA GLY A 120 -6.64 9.84 -5.88
C GLY A 120 -8.14 9.58 -5.75
N ASP A 121 -8.54 8.45 -5.17
CA ASP A 121 -9.94 8.18 -4.84
C ASP A 121 -10.53 9.28 -3.93
N PRO A 122 -11.51 10.05 -4.43
CA PRO A 122 -12.02 11.22 -3.71
C PRO A 122 -12.92 10.87 -2.53
N ARG A 123 -13.36 9.61 -2.43
CA ARG A 123 -14.15 9.10 -1.30
C ARG A 123 -13.29 8.37 -0.27
N GLY A 124 -12.00 8.26 -0.51
CA GLY A 124 -11.08 7.57 0.38
C GLY A 124 -10.92 8.32 1.70
N THR A 125 -10.66 7.61 2.78
CA THR A 125 -10.08 8.23 3.98
C THR A 125 -8.60 8.49 3.78
N ARG A 126 -8.00 9.32 4.63
CA ARG A 126 -6.54 9.51 4.65
C ARG A 126 -5.81 8.17 4.82
N GLY A 127 -6.31 7.31 5.70
CA GLY A 127 -5.82 5.95 5.91
C GLY A 127 -5.77 5.14 4.62
N GLN A 128 -6.87 5.15 3.88
CA GLN A 128 -6.99 4.45 2.59
C GLN A 128 -6.07 5.07 1.52
N ALA A 129 -5.95 6.39 1.48
CA ALA A 129 -5.05 7.09 0.55
C ALA A 129 -3.58 6.72 0.77
N ILE A 130 -3.10 6.78 2.02
CA ILE A 130 -1.71 6.39 2.35
C ILE A 130 -1.49 4.90 2.10
N THR A 131 -2.45 4.06 2.46
CA THR A 131 -2.39 2.62 2.18
C THR A 131 -2.30 2.33 0.68
N ARG A 132 -2.92 3.16 -0.18
CA ARG A 132 -2.81 3.01 -1.63
C ARG A 132 -1.39 3.18 -2.13
N TRP A 133 -0.59 4.05 -1.50
CA TRP A 133 0.81 4.28 -1.87
C TRP A 133 1.69 3.05 -1.66
N ALA A 134 1.32 2.19 -0.71
CA ALA A 134 2.02 0.93 -0.43
C ALA A 134 1.77 -0.15 -1.50
N LEU A 135 0.84 0.08 -2.44
CA LEU A 135 0.42 -0.91 -3.44
C LEU A 135 0.91 -0.53 -4.86
N PRO A 136 1.28 -1.51 -5.70
CA PRO A 136 1.56 -1.29 -7.11
C PRO A 136 0.39 -0.58 -7.82
N THR A 137 0.67 0.24 -8.83
CA THR A 137 -0.36 0.98 -9.57
C THR A 137 -1.44 0.08 -10.18
N LEU A 138 -1.06 -1.11 -10.64
CA LEU A 138 -1.97 -2.09 -11.25
C LEU A 138 -2.56 -3.10 -10.24
N ALA A 139 -2.20 -3.02 -8.97
CA ALA A 139 -2.76 -3.90 -7.95
C ALA A 139 -4.26 -3.62 -7.79
N LYS A 140 -5.07 -4.66 -7.91
CA LYS A 140 -6.50 -4.59 -7.62
C LYS A 140 -6.69 -4.55 -6.11
N ALA A 141 -7.37 -3.52 -5.64
CA ALA A 141 -7.73 -3.34 -4.25
C ALA A 141 -9.16 -2.81 -4.16
N GLU A 142 -9.80 -3.08 -3.04
CA GLU A 142 -11.16 -2.62 -2.75
C GLU A 142 -11.20 -1.99 -1.35
N VAL A 143 -12.16 -1.09 -1.16
CA VAL A 143 -12.51 -0.57 0.16
C VAL A 143 -13.99 -0.82 0.42
N ALA A 144 -14.34 -0.87 1.70
CA ALA A 144 -15.70 -1.15 2.15
C ALA A 144 -16.23 -0.01 3.03
N GLU A 145 -17.52 0.26 2.89
CA GLU A 145 -18.26 1.28 3.62
C GLU A 145 -19.53 0.62 4.19
N LEU A 146 -19.80 0.87 5.47
CA LEU A 146 -21.07 0.54 6.11
C LEU A 146 -22.11 1.61 5.73
N ALA A 147 -23.30 1.17 5.34
CA ALA A 147 -24.37 2.06 4.92
C ALA A 147 -24.87 2.93 6.08
N GLY A 148 -25.05 4.23 5.80
CA GLY A 148 -25.57 5.25 6.69
C GLY A 148 -25.50 6.62 6.02
N PRO A 149 -26.19 7.66 6.53
CA PRO A 149 -26.00 9.03 6.11
C PRO A 149 -25.12 9.80 7.14
N PRO A 150 -23.81 10.04 6.87
CA PRO A 150 -23.01 9.58 5.73
C PRO A 150 -22.51 8.12 5.87
N PRO A 151 -22.03 7.48 4.79
CA PRO A 151 -21.43 6.15 4.87
C PRO A 151 -20.21 6.13 5.78
N VAL A 152 -20.02 5.03 6.52
CA VAL A 152 -18.91 4.89 7.47
C VAL A 152 -17.86 3.95 6.87
N PRO A 153 -16.65 4.41 6.55
CA PRO A 153 -15.61 3.55 6.00
C PRO A 153 -15.14 2.53 7.04
N LEU A 154 -14.81 1.31 6.60
CA LEU A 154 -14.16 0.33 7.48
C LEU A 154 -12.70 0.67 7.80
N ASP A 155 -12.12 1.69 7.16
CA ASP A 155 -10.71 2.11 7.28
C ASP A 155 -9.71 0.98 7.01
N ALA A 156 -10.05 0.11 6.06
CA ALA A 156 -9.21 -0.97 5.57
C ALA A 156 -9.17 -0.96 4.04
N VAL A 157 -8.02 -1.33 3.48
CA VAL A 157 -7.87 -1.62 2.04
C VAL A 157 -7.73 -3.12 1.86
N PHE A 158 -8.66 -3.71 1.12
CA PHE A 158 -8.72 -5.14 0.88
C PHE A 158 -8.02 -5.51 -0.42
N VAL A 159 -7.22 -6.58 -0.37
CA VAL A 159 -6.52 -7.16 -1.52
C VAL A 159 -6.83 -8.65 -1.60
N ALA A 160 -7.12 -9.14 -2.80
CA ALA A 160 -7.34 -10.56 -3.03
C ALA A 160 -5.98 -11.25 -3.20
N VAL A 161 -5.65 -12.16 -2.28
CA VAL A 161 -4.42 -12.95 -2.31
C VAL A 161 -4.74 -14.36 -2.73
N SER A 162 -3.90 -14.95 -3.57
CA SER A 162 -4.03 -16.35 -3.98
C SER A 162 -3.00 -17.18 -3.24
N SER A 163 -3.46 -18.12 -2.40
CA SER A 163 -2.61 -19.08 -1.70
C SER A 163 -3.11 -20.49 -1.96
N GLN A 164 -2.21 -21.38 -2.38
CA GLN A 164 -2.53 -22.79 -2.65
C GLN A 164 -3.73 -23.01 -3.61
N GLY A 165 -3.91 -22.11 -4.57
CA GLY A 165 -5.01 -22.18 -5.54
C GLY A 165 -6.34 -21.62 -5.04
N ALA A 166 -6.45 -21.22 -3.77
CA ALA A 166 -7.62 -20.52 -3.23
C ALA A 166 -7.37 -19.01 -3.17
N ARG A 167 -8.39 -18.21 -3.51
CA ARG A 167 -8.37 -16.76 -3.33
C ARG A 167 -9.05 -16.37 -2.02
N SER A 168 -8.38 -15.53 -1.24
CA SER A 168 -8.88 -14.99 0.03
C SER A 168 -8.66 -13.49 0.10
N TRP A 169 -9.56 -12.79 0.76
CA TRP A 169 -9.38 -11.37 1.10
C TRP A 169 -8.39 -11.22 2.24
N ARG A 170 -7.44 -10.30 2.06
CA ARG A 170 -6.54 -9.79 3.10
C ARG A 170 -6.72 -8.28 3.21
N ALA A 171 -6.36 -7.70 4.35
CA ALA A 171 -6.57 -6.29 4.63
C ALA A 171 -5.28 -5.59 5.06
N LEU A 172 -5.05 -4.43 4.49
CA LEU A 172 -4.06 -3.46 4.93
C LEU A 172 -4.77 -2.43 5.81
N VAL A 173 -4.28 -2.26 7.04
CA VAL A 173 -4.87 -1.41 8.08
C VAL A 173 -3.75 -0.72 8.84
N GLY A 174 -3.97 0.53 9.24
CA GLY A 174 -3.08 1.28 10.14
C GLY A 174 -1.77 1.78 9.52
N LEU A 175 -1.55 1.63 8.21
CA LEU A 175 -0.33 2.12 7.56
C LEU A 175 -0.16 3.63 7.63
N ASP A 176 -1.25 4.39 7.73
CA ASP A 176 -1.19 5.84 7.93
C ASP A 176 -0.57 6.21 9.26
N ALA A 177 -0.96 5.54 10.35
CA ALA A 177 -0.36 5.76 11.66
C ALA A 177 1.15 5.44 11.62
N ILE A 178 1.52 4.29 11.07
CA ILE A 178 2.92 3.85 10.96
C ILE A 178 3.75 4.86 10.17
N VAL A 179 3.30 5.26 8.97
CA VAL A 179 4.02 6.22 8.12
C VAL A 179 4.13 7.59 8.78
N ARG A 180 3.10 8.04 9.50
CA ARG A 180 3.13 9.29 10.25
C ARG A 180 4.15 9.25 11.37
N ASP A 181 4.21 8.16 12.12
CA ASP A 181 5.16 8.00 13.22
C ASP A 181 6.60 7.99 12.70
N GLU A 182 6.87 7.30 11.58
CA GLU A 182 8.18 7.32 10.91
C GLU A 182 8.61 8.74 10.51
N ILE A 183 7.72 9.50 9.84
CA ILE A 183 8.01 10.88 9.43
C ILE A 183 8.18 11.80 10.64
N ALA A 184 7.34 11.64 11.66
CA ALA A 184 7.41 12.44 12.88
C ALA A 184 8.71 12.17 13.65
N GLY A 185 9.20 10.93 13.65
CA GLY A 185 10.50 10.56 14.21
C GLY A 185 11.69 11.23 13.52
N LEU A 186 11.60 11.45 12.20
CA LEU A 186 12.63 12.16 11.43
C LEU A 186 12.51 13.70 11.53
N ALA A 187 11.29 14.23 11.43
CA ALA A 187 11.01 15.66 11.51
C ALA A 187 9.56 15.92 11.96
N PRO A 188 9.32 16.22 13.26
CA PRO A 188 7.96 16.40 13.80
C PRO A 188 7.10 17.43 13.06
N ALA A 189 7.72 18.53 12.61
CA ALA A 189 7.03 19.58 11.85
C ALA A 189 6.54 19.08 10.48
N CYS A 190 7.27 18.14 9.86
CA CYS A 190 6.89 17.55 8.58
C CYS A 190 5.77 16.52 8.74
N GLY A 191 5.66 15.83 9.88
CA GLY A 191 4.54 14.93 10.16
C GLY A 191 3.16 15.60 10.03
N ARG A 192 3.07 16.89 10.37
CA ARG A 192 1.84 17.70 10.21
C ARG A 192 1.42 17.92 8.76
N VAL A 193 2.31 17.75 7.78
CA VAL A 193 1.96 17.79 6.36
C VAL A 193 1.01 16.66 6.01
N LEU A 194 1.19 15.47 6.61
CA LEU A 194 0.28 14.35 6.39
C LEU A 194 -1.11 14.60 6.99
N ASP A 195 -1.20 15.45 8.01
CA ASP A 195 -2.49 15.86 8.58
C ASP A 195 -3.30 16.78 7.66
N ALA A 196 -2.65 17.42 6.67
CA ALA A 196 -3.30 18.26 5.68
C ALA A 196 -3.73 17.50 4.42
N ILE A 197 -3.56 16.17 4.37
CA ILE A 197 -4.02 15.38 3.22
C ILE A 197 -5.55 15.36 3.20
N GLU A 198 -6.09 15.90 2.13
CA GLU A 198 -7.47 15.72 1.68
C GLU A 198 -7.48 14.70 0.54
N PRO A 199 -8.06 13.51 0.72
CA PRO A 199 -8.10 12.47 -0.31
C PRO A 199 -8.80 12.92 -1.62
N ALA A 200 -9.75 13.86 -1.52
CA ALA A 200 -10.48 14.43 -2.65
C ALA A 200 -9.68 15.50 -3.40
N GLY A 201 -8.74 15.06 -4.25
CA GLY A 201 -8.11 15.94 -5.25
C GLY A 201 -7.34 17.13 -4.69
N GLY A 202 -6.93 17.06 -3.41
CA GLY A 202 -6.14 18.10 -2.78
C GLY A 202 -4.69 18.07 -3.27
N ARG A 203 -4.13 19.24 -3.60
CA ARG A 203 -2.73 19.45 -4.03
C ARG A 203 -1.66 18.89 -3.09
N CYS A 204 -2.06 18.46 -1.89
CA CYS A 204 -1.17 17.96 -0.87
C CYS A 204 -0.86 16.47 -1.02
N ILE A 205 -1.71 15.68 -1.67
CA ILE A 205 -1.58 14.21 -1.66
C ILE A 205 -0.29 13.73 -2.36
N GLU A 206 0.09 14.35 -3.48
CA GLU A 206 1.32 14.02 -4.21
C GLU A 206 2.57 14.46 -3.45
N ALA A 207 2.53 15.65 -2.84
CA ALA A 207 3.63 16.17 -2.04
C ALA A 207 3.85 15.31 -0.78
N ALA A 208 2.76 14.91 -0.13
CA ALA A 208 2.77 14.01 1.02
C ALA A 208 3.30 12.61 0.66
N TRP A 209 2.93 12.08 -0.51
CA TRP A 209 3.51 10.84 -1.02
C TRP A 209 5.03 10.95 -1.17
N ALA A 210 5.53 12.04 -1.75
CA ALA A 210 6.97 12.25 -1.93
C ALA A 210 7.72 12.34 -0.59
N VAL A 211 7.11 12.92 0.44
CA VAL A 211 7.64 12.92 1.82
C VAL A 211 7.73 11.51 2.37
N ALA A 212 6.64 10.73 2.28
CA ALA A 212 6.61 9.35 2.77
C ALA A 212 7.61 8.46 2.03
N ASP A 213 7.67 8.52 0.70
CA ASP A 213 8.60 7.75 -0.12
C ASP A 213 10.06 8.03 0.29
N ALA A 214 10.44 9.29 0.44
CA ALA A 214 11.80 9.67 0.83
C ALA A 214 12.14 9.28 2.28
N ALA A 215 11.19 9.42 3.20
CA ALA A 215 11.34 9.02 4.60
C ALA A 215 11.61 7.51 4.71
N LEU A 216 10.75 6.70 4.08
CA LEU A 216 10.82 5.23 4.14
C LEU A 216 12.07 4.67 3.43
N GLN A 217 12.59 5.36 2.42
CA GLN A 217 13.86 5.01 1.79
C GLN A 217 15.09 5.50 2.58
N SER A 218 14.89 6.22 3.69
CA SER A 218 15.97 6.86 4.48
C SER A 218 16.83 7.85 3.67
N ASP A 219 16.27 8.48 2.63
CA ASP A 219 16.94 9.50 1.82
C ASP A 219 16.74 10.88 2.45
N LEU A 220 17.56 11.19 3.47
CA LEU A 220 17.41 12.43 4.26
C LEU A 220 17.48 13.73 3.42
N PRO A 221 18.39 13.88 2.43
CA PRO A 221 18.39 15.05 1.56
C PRO A 221 17.09 15.22 0.79
N ARG A 222 16.59 14.13 0.17
CA ARG A 222 15.32 14.16 -0.58
C ARG A 222 14.13 14.38 0.35
N PHE A 223 14.13 13.79 1.54
CA PHE A 223 13.12 13.98 2.56
C PHE A 223 13.03 15.45 2.98
N ALA A 224 14.17 16.09 3.30
CA ALA A 224 14.20 17.51 3.65
C ALA A 224 13.67 18.41 2.52
N GLN A 225 13.99 18.09 1.26
CA GLN A 225 13.46 18.80 0.11
C GLN A 225 11.95 18.60 -0.05
N ALA A 226 11.47 17.36 0.03
CA ALA A 226 10.05 17.03 -0.07
C ALA A 226 9.25 17.72 1.04
N CYS A 227 9.74 17.73 2.28
CA CYS A 227 9.12 18.44 3.39
C CYS A 227 9.00 19.95 3.15
N ARG A 228 10.03 20.60 2.58
CA ARG A 228 9.96 22.03 2.24
C ARG A 228 8.92 22.31 1.15
N LEU A 229 8.90 21.49 0.10
CA LEU A 229 7.93 21.63 -0.99
C LEU A 229 6.49 21.41 -0.47
N ALA A 230 6.29 20.36 0.31
CA ALA A 230 4.99 20.03 0.88
C ALA A 230 4.52 21.10 1.87
N GLY A 231 5.42 21.69 2.68
CA GLY A 231 5.08 22.82 3.54
C GLY A 231 4.56 24.04 2.78
N GLY A 232 5.04 24.28 1.55
CA GLY A 232 4.53 25.34 0.68
C GLY A 232 3.20 24.99 -0.01
N LEU A 233 3.03 23.73 -0.43
CA LEU A 233 1.85 23.27 -1.18
C LEU A 233 0.64 22.92 -0.30
N CYS A 234 0.89 22.40 0.90
CA CYS A 234 -0.10 21.89 1.84
C CYS A 234 -0.51 22.91 2.91
N ALA A 235 0.10 24.09 2.96
CA ALA A 235 -0.36 25.15 3.83
C ALA A 235 -1.79 25.55 3.41
N ALA A 236 -2.73 25.55 4.36
CA ALA A 236 -4.13 25.83 4.10
C ALA A 236 -4.31 27.13 3.29
N PRO A 237 -5.19 27.18 2.28
CA PRO A 237 -5.53 28.41 1.61
C PRO A 237 -6.29 29.31 2.60
N GLY A 238 -5.55 30.19 3.28
CA GLY A 238 -6.07 31.00 4.38
C GLY A 238 -5.09 32.05 4.94
N ARG A 239 -4.17 32.53 4.11
CA ARG A 239 -3.60 33.89 4.25
C ARG A 239 -4.12 34.73 3.10
#